data_AF-A0A0V0YPP4-F1
#
_entry.id   AF-A0A0V0YPP4-F1
#
_cell.length_a   1.000
_cell.length_b   1.000
_cell.length_c   1.000
_cell.angle_alpha   90.00
_cell.angle_beta   90.00
_cell.angle_gamma   90.00
#
_symmetry.space_group_name_H-M   'P 1'
#
loop_
_entity.id
_entity.type
_entity.pdbx_description
1 polymer ?
#
loop_
_entity_poly.entity_id
_entity_poly.type
_entity_poly.pdbx_seq_one_letter_code
_entity_poly.pdbx_strand_id
1 'polypeptide(L)' 'LPPVDALKISIQCIEVIREVHEAGFIHRDVKPENFAVEFTGSADKIYLLDFGIARQYRFKD' A
#
# COMPACT_ATOMS: atom_id res chain seq x y z
N LEU A 1 -6.02 -17.43 2.10
CA LEU A 1 -5.53 -16.93 3.40
C LEU A 1 -6.60 -17.20 4.46
N PRO A 2 -6.23 -17.71 5.65
CA PRO A 2 -7.11 -17.67 6.82
C PRO A 2 -7.64 -16.25 7.06
N PRO A 3 -8.87 -16.06 7.60
CA PRO A 3 -9.46 -14.74 7.79
C PRO A 3 -8.58 -13.76 8.57
N VAL A 4 -7.86 -14.25 9.59
CA VAL A 4 -6.94 -13.46 10.40
C VAL A 4 -5.77 -12.91 9.57
N ASP A 5 -5.20 -13.72 8.69
CA ASP A 5 -4.07 -13.30 7.86
C ASP A 5 -4.51 -12.33 6.77
N ALA A 6 -5.70 -12.57 6.19
CA ALA A 6 -6.31 -11.63 5.25
C ALA A 6 -6.58 -10.26 5.89
N LEU A 7 -7.05 -10.23 7.14
CA LEU A 7 -7.24 -8.99 7.89
C LEU A 7 -5.92 -8.26 8.14
N LYS A 8 -4.87 -8.96 8.59
CA LYS A 8 -3.53 -8.37 8.81
C LYS A 8 -2.98 -7.72 7.54
N ILE A 9 -3.07 -8.43 6.41
CA ILE A 9 -2.64 -7.93 5.10
C ILE A 9 -3.44 -6.71 4.68
N SER A 10 -4.78 -6.77 4.81
CA SER A 10 -5.66 -5.66 4.40
C SER A 10 -5.40 -4.39 5.20
N ILE A 11 -5.11 -4.50 6.49
CA ILE A 11 -4.76 -3.37 7.35
C ILE A 11 -3.51 -2.67 6.81
N GLN A 12 -2.44 -3.42 6.54
CA GLN A 12 -1.20 -2.85 6.03
C GLN A 12 -1.35 -2.25 4.62
N CYS A 13 -2.14 -2.88 3.74
CA CYS A 13 -2.49 -2.30 2.44
C CYS A 13 -3.16 -0.92 2.59
N ILE A 14 -4.08 -0.76 3.55
CA ILE A 14 -4.76 0.52 3.81
C ILE A 14 -3.78 1.52 4.41
N GLU A 15 -2.89 1.10 5.30
CA GLU A 15 -1.87 1.97 5.90
C GLU A 15 -0.93 2.57 4.86
N VAL A 16 -0.39 1.77 3.94
CA VAL A 16 0.48 2.30 2.87
C VAL A 16 -0.28 3.20 1.88
N ILE A 17 -1.56 2.90 1.59
CA ILE A 17 -2.41 3.80 0.79
C ILE A 17 -2.62 5.14 1.52
N ARG A 18 -2.85 5.10 2.83
CA ARG A 18 -2.99 6.32 3.66
C ARG A 18 -1.71 7.14 3.61
N GLU A 19 -0.53 6.54 3.71
CA GLU A 19 0.75 7.25 3.61
C GLU A 19 0.91 7.98 2.26
N VAL A 20 0.51 7.34 1.16
CA VAL A 20 0.49 7.97 -0.17
C VAL A 20 -0.45 9.18 -0.20
N HIS A 21 -1.65 9.05 0.39
CA HIS A 21 -2.60 10.14 0.49
C HIS A 21 -2.10 11.28 1.37
N GLU A 22 -1.40 10.96 2.47
CA GLU A 22 -0.78 11.92 3.38
C GLU A 22 0.34 12.69 2.68
N ALA A 23 1.10 12.04 1.81
CA ALA A 23 2.09 12.66 0.92
C ALA A 23 1.48 13.55 -0.19
N GLY A 24 0.14 13.56 -0.33
CA GLY A 24 -0.58 14.42 -1.28
C GLY A 24 -0.82 13.79 -2.65
N PHE A 25 -0.63 12.48 -2.80
CA PHE A 25 -0.81 11.74 -4.04
C PHE A 25 -1.98 10.74 -3.96
N ILE A 26 -2.56 10.40 -5.10
CA ILE A 26 -3.47 9.27 -5.29
C ILE A 26 -2.76 8.26 -6.19
N HIS A 27 -2.69 6.99 -5.78
CA HIS A 27 -2.01 5.93 -6.55
C HIS A 27 -2.69 5.63 -7.90
N ARG A 28 -4.02 5.56 -7.90
CA ARG A 28 -4.90 5.27 -9.05
C ARG A 28 -4.82 3.87 -9.68
N ASP A 29 -3.86 3.03 -9.29
CA ASP A 29 -3.77 1.62 -9.72
C ASP A 29 -3.63 0.67 -8.52
N VAL A 30 -4.64 0.61 -7.66
CA VAL A 30 -4.62 -0.25 -6.46
C VAL A 30 -5.14 -1.64 -6.83
N LYS A 31 -4.24 -2.62 -6.82
CA LYS A 31 -4.52 -4.02 -7.14
C LYS A 31 -3.43 -4.93 -6.54
N PRO A 32 -3.67 -6.23 -6.33
CA PRO A 32 -2.72 -7.13 -5.68
C PRO A 32 -1.32 -7.15 -6.31
N GLU A 33 -1.22 -6.99 -7.63
CA GLU A 33 0.03 -7.02 -8.39
C GLU A 33 0.97 -5.87 -8.04
N ASN A 34 0.42 -4.77 -7.51
CA ASN A 34 1.17 -3.59 -7.08
C ASN A 34 1.51 -3.64 -5.58
N PHE A 35 1.27 -4.76 -4.89
CA PHE A 35 1.73 -4.97 -3.52
C PHE A 35 2.85 -6.00 -3.48
N ALA A 36 3.88 -5.71 -2.68
CA ALA A 36 4.95 -6.66 -2.38
C ALA A 36 5.05 -6.91 -0.87
N VAL A 37 5.49 -8.10 -0.51
CA VAL A 37 5.70 -8.51 0.88
C VAL A 37 7.21 -8.70 1.10
N GLU A 38 7.71 -8.21 2.24
CA GLU A 38 9.11 -8.39 2.60
C GLU A 38 9.51 -9.87 2.70
N PHE A 39 10.69 -10.22 2.16
CA PHE A 39 11.23 -11.57 2.14
C PHE A 39 12.38 -11.74 3.15
N THR A 40 12.13 -11.46 4.43
CA THR A 40 13.15 -11.57 5.50
C THR A 40 12.82 -12.65 6.55
N GLY A 41 11.93 -13.60 6.24
CA GLY A 41 11.54 -14.70 7.14
C GLY A 41 10.48 -14.30 8.18
N SER A 42 10.40 -13.01 8.52
CA SER A 42 9.24 -12.35 9.11
C SER A 42 8.55 -11.53 8.01
N ALA A 43 7.65 -12.15 7.25
CA ALA A 43 6.91 -11.52 6.16
C ALA A 43 5.87 -10.51 6.70
N ASP A 44 6.36 -9.47 7.39
CA ASP A 44 5.55 -8.62 8.26
C ASP A 44 5.21 -7.27 7.62
N LYS A 45 5.85 -6.92 6.50
CA LYS A 45 5.70 -5.60 5.88
C LYS A 45 5.24 -5.65 4.43
N ILE A 46 4.18 -4.89 4.14
CA ILE A 46 3.66 -4.66 2.80
C ILE A 46 4.21 -3.35 2.22
N TYR A 47 4.56 -3.39 0.94
CA TYR A 47 4.99 -2.26 0.14
C TYR A 47 4.00 -2.04 -1.01
N LEU A 48 3.73 -0.77 -1.33
CA LEU A 48 2.99 -0.38 -2.53
C LEU A 48 4.00 0.00 -3.63
N LEU A 49 3.79 -0.55 -4.82
CA LEU A 49 4.65 -0.44 -6.00
C LEU A 49 3.91 0.26 -7.14
N ASP A 50 4.67 0.67 -8.15
CA ASP A 50 4.20 1.25 -9.42
C ASP A 50 3.35 2.53 -9.30
N PHE A 51 4.06 3.64 -9.08
CA PHE A 51 3.48 4.99 -9.09
C PHE A 51 3.39 5.59 -10.50
N GLY A 52 3.51 4.79 -11.58
CA GLY A 52 3.60 5.29 -12.95
C GLY A 52 2.40 6.14 -13.40
N ILE A 53 1.23 5.91 -12.79
CA ILE A 53 0.03 6.72 -13.01
C ILE A 53 -0.44 7.48 -11.76
N ALA A 54 0.37 7.57 -10.70
CA ALA A 54 0.00 8.34 -9.52
C ALA A 54 -0.15 9.85 -9.86
N ARG A 55 -1.01 10.55 -9.12
CA ARG A 55 -1.24 12.00 -9.32
C ARG A 55 -1.31 12.74 -8.01
N GLN A 56 -0.66 13.90 -7.97
CA GLN A 56 -0.82 14.83 -6.87
C GLN A 56 -2.26 15.36 -6.86
N TYR A 57 -2.94 15.28 -5.72
CA TYR A 57 -4.31 15.79 -5.55
C TYR A 57 -4.38 16.93 -4.53
N ARG A 58 -3.34 17.10 -3.72
CA ARG A 58 -3.18 18.23 -2.80
C ARG A 58 -1.71 18.58 -2.61
N PHE A 59 -1.46 19.82 -2.23
CA PHE A 59 -0.17 20.20 -1.66
C PHE A 59 -0.14 19.69 -0.21
N LYS A 60 1.04 19.25 0.22
CA LYS A 60 1.26 18.96 1.64
C LYS A 60 1.40 20.31 2.33
N ASP A 61 0.62 20.52 3.39
CA ASP A 61 0.76 21.70 4.26
C ASP A 61 2.17 21.79 4.87
#